data_AF-A0AAU9MF97-F1
#
_entry.id   AF-A0AAU9MF97-F1
#
_cell.length_a   1.000
_cell.length_b   1.000
_cell.length_c   1.000
_cell.angle_alpha   90.00
_cell.angle_beta   90.00
_cell.angle_gamma   90.00
#
_symmetry.space_group_name_H-M   'P 1'
#
loop_
_entity.id
_entity.type
_entity.pdbx_description
1 polymer ?
#
loop_
_entity_poly.entity_id
_entity_poly.type
_entity_poly.pdbx_seq_one_letter_code
_entity_poly.pdbx_strand_id
1 'polypeptide(L)'
;MRCCAHILSLVIKEGFNDVDTSIARIRSTMKYVRSSPARLQRFKGCVEKMKIKSKSLVSLDVETRWNSTYLMLESAIKFQDAFDLLEEQDSKYRSELLSLKGLPNEEDWEHVR
;
A
#
# COMPACT_ATOMS: atom_id res chain seq x y z
N MET A 1 23.16 28.72 -13.41
CA MET A 1 24.13 27.83 -12.76
C MET A 1 23.42 27.17 -11.58
N ARG A 2 23.19 25.85 -11.60
CA ARG A 2 22.54 25.14 -10.48
C ARG A 2 23.64 24.60 -9.57
N CYS A 3 23.71 25.07 -8.33
CA CYS A 3 24.69 24.59 -7.36
C CYS A 3 24.38 23.15 -6.94
N CYS A 4 25.40 22.41 -6.46
CA CYS A 4 25.22 21.03 -6.00
C CYS A 4 24.12 20.91 -4.93
N ALA A 5 23.96 21.92 -4.06
CA ALA A 5 22.89 21.98 -3.09
C ALA A 5 21.48 22.05 -3.73
N HIS A 6 21.33 22.76 -4.85
CA HIS A 6 20.07 22.82 -5.58
C HIS A 6 19.74 21.48 -6.24
N ILE A 7 20.73 20.82 -6.85
CA ILE A 7 20.56 19.49 -7.46
C ILE A 7 20.19 18.47 -6.37
N LEU A 8 20.90 18.49 -5.24
CA LEU A 8 20.60 17.62 -4.09
C LEU A 8 19.18 17.88 -3.56
N SER A 9 18.75 19.14 -3.44
CA SER A 9 17.40 19.48 -2.99
C SER A 9 16.30 19.00 -3.93
N LEU A 10 16.57 18.94 -5.24
CA LEU A 10 15.64 18.38 -6.21
C LEU A 10 15.55 16.86 -6.07
N VAL A 11 16.69 16.17 -6.02
CA VAL A 11 16.73 14.71 -5.84
C VAL A 11 16.04 14.27 -4.56
N ILE A 12 16.28 14.97 -3.45
CA ILE A 12 15.61 14.68 -2.17
C ILE A 12 14.10 14.90 -2.29
N LYS A 13 13.66 15.97 -2.95
CA LYS A 13 12.22 16.25 -3.13
C LYS A 13 11.53 15.21 -4.00
N GLU A 14 12.19 14.76 -5.06
CA GLU A 14 11.63 13.69 -5.92
C GLU A 14 11.54 12.39 -5.15
N GLY A 15 12.61 11.95 -4.48
CA GLY A 15 12.57 10.72 -3.67
C GLY A 15 11.53 10.76 -2.54
N PHE A 16 11.33 11.91 -1.91
CA PHE A 16 10.24 12.06 -0.92
C PHE A 16 8.84 11.94 -1.53
N ASN A 17 8.66 12.44 -2.75
CA ASN A 17 7.39 12.36 -3.47
C ASN A 17 7.10 10.93 -3.94
N ASP A 18 8.12 10.19 -4.36
CA ASP A 18 8.01 8.78 -4.71
C ASP A 18 7.55 7.94 -3.51
N VAL A 19 8.19 8.13 -2.35
CA VAL A 19 7.80 7.44 -1.11
C VAL A 19 6.38 7.82 -0.67
N ASP A 20 5.99 9.11 -0.76
CA ASP A 20 4.62 9.53 -0.43
C ASP A 20 3.58 8.87 -1.35
N THR A 21 3.91 8.76 -2.64
CA THR A 21 3.08 8.09 -3.65
C THR A 21 2.90 6.60 -3.32
N SER A 22 3.98 5.90 -2.98
CA SER A 22 3.96 4.49 -2.59
C SER A 22 3.12 4.26 -1.34
N ILE A 23 3.33 5.07 -0.28
CA ILE A 23 2.52 5.00 0.94
C ILE A 23 1.03 5.21 0.61
N ALA A 24 0.71 6.15 -0.29
CA ALA A 24 -0.66 6.45 -0.62
C ALA A 24 -1.35 5.36 -1.47
N ARG A 25 -0.63 4.64 -2.34
CA ARG A 25 -1.14 3.47 -3.06
C ARG A 25 -1.43 2.31 -2.12
N ILE A 26 -0.49 2.00 -1.21
CA ILE A 26 -0.66 0.97 -0.18
C ILE A 26 -1.84 1.31 0.74
N ARG A 27 -1.96 2.57 1.16
CA ARG A 27 -3.11 3.04 1.95
C ARG A 27 -4.44 2.86 1.21
N SER A 28 -4.49 3.14 -0.09
CA SER A 28 -5.70 2.95 -0.92
C SER A 28 -6.16 1.49 -0.93
N THR A 29 -5.20 0.57 -1.05
CA THR A 29 -5.41 -0.87 -0.99
C THR A 29 -5.97 -1.32 0.37
N MET A 30 -5.38 -0.86 1.46
CA MET A 30 -5.86 -1.12 2.83
C MET A 30 -7.28 -0.56 3.04
N LYS A 31 -7.55 0.63 2.50
CA LYS A 31 -8.86 1.29 2.56
C LYS A 31 -9.92 0.52 1.79
N TYR A 32 -9.59 -0.03 0.61
CA TYR A 32 -10.52 -0.85 -0.17
C TYR A 32 -10.94 -2.09 0.61
N VAL A 33 -9.99 -2.83 1.18
CA VAL A 33 -10.30 -4.06 1.92
C VAL A 33 -11.21 -3.79 3.13
N ARG A 34 -11.03 -2.62 3.77
CA ARG A 34 -11.81 -2.22 4.95
C ARG A 34 -13.10 -1.48 4.65
N SER A 35 -13.36 -1.07 3.41
CA SER A 35 -14.54 -0.25 3.10
C SER A 35 -15.86 -1.01 3.23
N SER A 36 -15.83 -2.35 3.23
CA SER A 36 -17.02 -3.20 3.45
C SER A 36 -16.66 -4.55 4.06
N PRO A 37 -17.52 -5.12 4.94
CA PRO A 37 -17.35 -6.48 5.44
C PRO A 37 -17.20 -7.52 4.33
N ALA A 38 -17.90 -7.36 3.20
CA ALA A 38 -17.82 -8.29 2.07
C ALA A 38 -16.43 -8.27 1.40
N ARG A 39 -15.84 -7.08 1.22
CA ARG A 39 -14.48 -6.92 0.68
C ARG A 39 -13.44 -7.52 1.63
N LEU A 40 -13.61 -7.29 2.93
CA LEU A 40 -12.76 -7.88 3.95
C LEU A 40 -12.82 -9.42 3.94
N GLN A 41 -14.00 -10.00 3.79
CA GLN A 41 -14.15 -11.46 3.69
C GLN A 41 -13.49 -12.04 2.44
N ARG A 42 -13.62 -11.37 1.29
CA ARG A 42 -12.90 -11.78 0.06
C ARG A 42 -11.39 -11.76 0.26
N PHE A 43 -10.86 -10.70 0.87
CA PHE A 43 -9.45 -10.59 1.17
C PHE A 43 -8.99 -11.68 2.14
N LYS A 44 -9.76 -11.98 3.19
CA LYS A 44 -9.46 -13.11 4.09
C LYS A 44 -9.36 -14.44 3.33
N GLY A 45 -10.25 -14.69 2.37
CA GLY A 45 -10.15 -15.85 1.49
C GLY A 45 -8.86 -15.87 0.66
N CYS A 46 -8.34 -14.72 0.25
CA CYS A 46 -7.04 -14.61 -0.44
C CYS A 46 -5.87 -14.90 0.51
N VAL A 47 -5.91 -14.37 1.73
CA VAL A 47 -4.93 -14.65 2.80
C VAL A 47 -4.87 -16.14 3.14
N GLU A 48 -6.03 -16.80 3.24
CA GLU A 48 -6.12 -18.25 3.48
C GLU A 48 -5.55 -19.06 2.31
N LYS A 49 -5.84 -18.68 1.05
CA LYS A 49 -5.29 -19.33 -0.15
C LYS A 49 -3.76 -19.22 -0.22
N MET A 50 -3.21 -18.06 0.13
CA MET A 50 -1.77 -17.83 0.18
C MET A 50 -1.09 -18.45 1.42
N LYS A 51 -1.86 -19.11 2.31
CA LYS A 51 -1.37 -19.77 3.54
C LYS A 51 -0.55 -18.83 4.44
N ILE A 52 -0.86 -17.54 4.42
CA ILE A 52 -0.14 -16.54 5.19
C ILE A 52 -0.50 -16.75 6.67
N LYS A 53 0.45 -17.24 7.46
CA LYS A 53 0.28 -17.46 8.91
C LYS A 53 0.45 -16.15 9.70
N SER A 54 -0.37 -15.15 9.39
CA SER A 54 -0.38 -13.89 10.13
C SER A 54 -1.67 -13.76 10.94
N LYS A 55 -1.52 -13.59 12.27
CA LYS A 55 -2.61 -13.14 13.16
C LYS A 55 -2.87 -11.62 13.04
N SER A 56 -2.06 -10.93 12.25
CA SER A 56 -2.16 -9.48 12.04
C SER A 56 -3.48 -9.13 11.36
N LEU A 57 -4.17 -8.09 11.83
CA LEU A 57 -5.34 -7.54 11.18
C LEU A 57 -4.91 -6.41 10.25
N VAL A 58 -5.58 -6.30 9.09
CA VAL A 58 -5.50 -5.16 8.19
C VAL A 58 -5.87 -3.89 8.99
N SER A 59 -4.86 -3.12 9.41
CA SER A 59 -5.03 -1.91 10.22
C SER A 59 -4.80 -0.67 9.36
N LEU A 60 -5.80 0.20 9.26
CA LEU A 60 -5.65 1.51 8.61
C LEU A 60 -4.84 2.44 9.52
N ASP A 61 -4.03 3.30 8.91
CA ASP A 61 -3.27 4.30 9.63
C ASP A 61 -4.12 5.51 10.06
N VAL A 62 -3.56 6.28 10.98
CA VAL A 62 -3.97 7.66 11.28
C VAL A 62 -2.98 8.59 10.60
N GLU A 63 -3.45 9.32 9.59
CA GLU A 63 -2.63 10.10 8.64
C GLU A 63 -1.70 11.13 9.33
N THR A 64 -2.07 11.63 10.52
CA THR A 64 -1.27 12.60 11.29
C THR A 64 -0.22 11.96 12.21
N ARG A 65 -0.11 10.62 12.27
CA ARG A 65 0.78 9.90 13.19
C ARG A 65 1.62 8.86 12.45
N TRP A 66 2.89 9.17 12.25
CA TRP A 66 3.87 8.28 11.60
C TRP A 66 3.94 6.87 12.20
N ASN A 67 3.79 6.72 13.53
CA ASN A 67 3.75 5.41 14.17
C ASN A 67 2.60 4.54 13.64
N SER A 68 1.46 5.15 13.33
CA SER A 68 0.31 4.42 12.76
C SER A 68 0.53 4.07 11.30
N THR A 69 1.17 4.97 10.53
CA THR A 69 1.59 4.70 9.14
C THR A 69 2.56 3.53 9.10
N TYR A 70 3.58 3.54 9.96
CA TYR A 70 4.54 2.45 10.09
C TYR A 70 3.86 1.10 10.36
N LEU A 71 2.94 1.04 11.34
CA LEU A 71 2.21 -0.20 11.63
C LEU A 71 1.30 -0.67 10.48
N MET A 72 0.70 0.27 9.74
CA MET A 72 -0.07 -0.07 8.53
C MET A 72 0.85 -0.69 7.48
N LEU A 73 1.99 -0.07 7.20
CA LEU A 73 2.96 -0.55 6.21
C LEU A 73 3.53 -1.92 6.60
N GLU A 74 3.95 -2.08 7.85
CA GLU A 74 4.46 -3.36 8.36
C GLU A 74 3.41 -4.48 8.24
N SER A 75 2.12 -4.16 8.44
CA SER A 75 1.06 -5.12 8.20
C SER A 75 0.78 -5.33 6.71
N ALA A 76 0.86 -4.31 5.87
CA ALA A 76 0.56 -4.40 4.45
C ALA A 76 1.59 -5.28 3.73
N ILE A 77 2.88 -5.12 4.04
CA ILE A 77 3.98 -5.93 3.49
C ILE A 77 3.76 -7.42 3.76
N LYS A 78 3.26 -7.79 4.96
CA LYS A 78 2.95 -9.19 5.30
C LYS A 78 1.82 -9.80 4.46
N PHE A 79 1.04 -8.96 3.77
CA PHE A 79 -0.09 -9.39 2.95
C PHE A 79 0.04 -9.01 1.47
N GLN A 80 1.23 -8.62 1.01
CA GLN A 80 1.49 -8.28 -0.40
C GLN A 80 0.93 -9.34 -1.36
N ASP A 81 1.31 -10.61 -1.17
CA ASP A 81 0.84 -11.75 -1.97
C ASP A 81 -0.70 -11.88 -1.99
N ALA A 82 -1.36 -11.54 -0.89
CA ALA A 82 -2.83 -11.58 -0.83
C ALA A 82 -3.50 -10.41 -1.56
N PHE A 83 -2.82 -9.25 -1.66
CA PHE A 83 -3.29 -8.13 -2.48
C PHE A 83 -3.11 -8.40 -3.96
N ASP A 84 -2.01 -9.03 -4.37
CA ASP A 84 -1.78 -9.45 -5.75
C ASP A 84 -2.87 -10.45 -6.19
N LEU A 85 -3.15 -11.45 -5.35
CA LEU A 85 -4.24 -12.40 -5.61
C LEU A 85 -5.63 -11.76 -5.63
N LEU A 86 -5.85 -10.73 -4.80
CA LEU A 86 -7.10 -9.97 -4.81
C LEU A 86 -7.26 -9.17 -6.10
N GLU A 87 -6.17 -8.66 -6.66
CA GLU A 87 -6.17 -7.98 -7.95
C GLU A 87 -6.61 -8.89 -9.08
N GLU A 88 -6.11 -10.13 -9.09
CA GLU A 88 -6.50 -11.13 -10.10
C GLU A 88 -7.96 -11.57 -9.95
N GLN A 89 -8.49 -11.63 -8.73
CA GLN A 89 -9.82 -12.17 -8.45
C GLN A 89 -10.96 -11.13 -8.45
N ASP A 90 -10.68 -9.87 -8.13
CA ASP A 90 -11.69 -8.82 -8.00
C ASP A 90 -11.44 -7.68 -9.00
N SER A 91 -12.15 -7.73 -10.13
CA SER A 91 -12.08 -6.69 -11.16
C SER A 91 -12.47 -5.31 -10.66
N LYS A 92 -13.30 -5.22 -9.60
CA LYS A 92 -13.67 -3.94 -8.99
C LYS A 92 -12.52 -3.38 -8.16
N TYR A 93 -11.77 -4.23 -7.46
CA TYR A 93 -10.55 -3.82 -6.77
C TYR A 93 -9.57 -3.15 -7.74
N ARG A 94 -9.25 -3.83 -8.84
CA ARG A 94 -8.38 -3.30 -9.89
C ARG A 94 -8.91 -1.99 -10.47
N SER A 95 -10.18 -1.95 -10.85
CA SER A 95 -10.78 -0.75 -11.46
C SER A 95 -10.84 0.45 -10.51
N GLU A 96 -11.21 0.24 -9.24
CA GLU A 96 -11.28 1.32 -8.25
C GLU A 96 -9.88 1.87 -7.92
N LEU A 97 -8.87 1.01 -7.74
CA LEU A 97 -7.53 1.49 -7.42
C LEU A 97 -6.86 2.23 -8.58
N LEU A 98 -7.05 1.76 -9.83
CA LEU A 98 -6.60 2.47 -11.02
C LEU A 98 -7.25 3.86 -11.16
N SER A 99 -8.51 4.01 -10.72
CA SER A 99 -9.20 5.31 -10.72
C SER A 99 -8.76 6.26 -9.59
N LEU A 100 -8.08 5.74 -8.56
CA LEU A 100 -7.63 6.50 -7.39
C LEU A 100 -6.18 6.95 -7.54
N LYS A 101 -5.22 6.16 -7.03
CA LYS A 101 -3.79 6.47 -7.01
C LYS A 101 -2.93 5.44 -7.77
N GLY A 102 -3.56 4.45 -8.39
CA GLY A 102 -2.90 3.31 -8.99
C GLY A 102 -2.83 2.10 -8.06
N LEU A 103 -2.49 0.96 -8.66
CA LEU A 103 -2.17 -0.27 -7.94
C LEU A 103 -0.74 -0.16 -7.36
N PRO A 104 -0.48 -0.74 -6.17
CA PRO A 104 0.88 -0.90 -5.68
C PRO A 104 1.69 -1.74 -6.67
N ASN A 105 2.85 -1.26 -7.10
CA ASN A 105 3.82 -2.02 -7.89
C ASN A 105 4.98 -2.52 -7.02
N GLU A 106 5.91 -3.27 -7.62
CA GLU A 106 7.08 -3.81 -6.88
C GLU A 106 7.91 -2.70 -6.20
N GLU A 107 8.11 -1.57 -6.87
CA GLU A 107 8.83 -0.41 -6.34
C GLU A 107 8.12 0.19 -5.11
N ASP A 108 6.79 0.21 -5.10
CA ASP A 108 6.01 0.70 -3.97
C ASP A 108 6.26 -0.12 -2.69
N TRP A 109 6.47 -1.44 -2.84
CA TRP A 109 6.79 -2.32 -1.72
C TRP A 109 8.24 -2.17 -1.25
N GLU A 110 9.19 -1.94 -2.16
CA GLU A 110 10.59 -1.69 -1.84
C GLU A 110 10.79 -0.34 -1.13
N HIS A 111 10.04 0.70 -1.53
CA HIS A 111 10.10 2.02 -0.89
C HIS A 111 9.65 2.02 0.58
N VAL A 112 8.87 1.04 1.02
CA VAL A 112 8.31 0.98 2.39
C VAL A 112 8.90 -0.13 3.25
N ARG A 113 9.92 -0.85 2.74
CA ARG A 113 10.58 -1.98 3.39
C ARG A 113 11.63 -1.57 4.42
#